data_AF-A0A352QL01-F1
#
_entry.id   AF-A0A352QL01-F1
#
_cell.length_a   1.000
_cell.length_b   1.000
_cell.length_c   1.000
_cell.angle_alpha   90.00
_cell.angle_beta   90.00
_cell.angle_gamma   90.00
#
_symmetry.space_group_name_H-M   'P 1'
#
loop_
_entity.id
_entity.type
_entity.pdbx_description
1 polymer ?
#
loop_
_entity_poly.entity_id
_entity_poly.type
_entity_poly.pdbx_seq_one_letter_code
_entity_poly.pdbx_strand_id
1 'polypeptide(L)'
;MGSHCGKKRKPLTKTQALKIHAKGRASTRYHFVLTREDIRTLVRMIQDGKGRFIEKQSNRVTRWSVEYCDITWNLVYDKIRHTLITCLPLKKE
;
A
#
# COMPACT_ATOMS: atom_id res chain seq x y z
N MET A 1 -43.66 11.53 15.85
CA MET A 1 -43.03 11.67 14.52
C MET A 1 -41.60 11.14 14.62
N GLY A 2 -41.23 10.23 13.73
CA GLY A 2 -40.21 9.20 13.93
C GLY A 2 -38.76 9.69 14.10
N SER A 3 -38.06 9.00 15.00
CA SER A 3 -36.65 9.13 15.33
C SER A 3 -35.73 8.93 14.12
N HIS A 4 -34.89 9.92 13.80
CA HIS A 4 -33.73 9.72 12.95
C HIS A 4 -32.58 9.14 13.78
N CYS A 5 -32.51 7.81 13.87
CA CYS A 5 -31.36 7.12 14.43
C CYS A 5 -30.18 7.26 13.45
N GLY A 6 -29.23 8.13 13.79
CA GLY A 6 -27.99 8.32 13.01
C GLY A 6 -27.19 7.03 12.93
N LYS A 7 -27.03 6.50 11.71
CA LYS A 7 -26.24 5.28 11.45
C LYS A 7 -24.78 5.53 11.88
N LYS A 8 -24.34 4.90 12.98
CA LYS A 8 -22.93 4.91 13.41
C LYS A 8 -22.06 4.32 12.28
N ARG A 9 -21.08 5.08 11.77
CA ARG A 9 -20.11 4.57 10.78
C ARG A 9 -19.30 3.44 11.41
N LYS A 10 -19.24 2.28 10.76
CA LYS A 10 -18.39 1.16 11.24
C LYS A 10 -16.92 1.60 11.30
N PRO A 11 -16.17 1.21 12.34
CA PRO A 11 -14.75 1.53 12.45
C PRO A 11 -13.95 0.88 11.31
N LEU A 12 -12.98 1.61 10.77
CA LEU A 12 -12.09 1.11 9.73
C LEU A 12 -11.21 -0.01 10.27
N THR A 13 -11.11 -1.10 9.51
CA THR A 13 -10.14 -2.16 9.80
C THR A 13 -8.70 -1.64 9.60
N LYS A 14 -7.72 -2.26 10.28
CA LYS A 14 -6.31 -1.89 10.11
C LYS A 14 -5.86 -1.98 8.64
N THR A 15 -6.33 -2.99 7.91
CA THR A 15 -6.05 -3.16 6.48
C THR A 15 -6.62 -2.00 5.65
N GLN A 16 -7.84 -1.53 5.95
CA GLN A 16 -8.40 -0.36 5.27
C GLN A 16 -7.61 0.92 5.58
N ALA A 17 -7.24 1.13 6.84
CA ALA A 17 -6.41 2.27 7.25
C ALA A 17 -5.03 2.26 6.54
N LEU A 18 -4.40 1.09 6.42
CA LEU A 18 -3.14 0.92 5.69
C LEU A 18 -3.29 1.23 4.20
N LYS A 19 -4.38 0.76 3.56
CA LYS A 19 -4.65 1.10 2.15
C LYS A 19 -4.82 2.61 1.96
N ILE A 20 -5.56 3.27 2.83
CA ILE A 20 -5.73 4.74 2.79
C ILE A 20 -4.37 5.43 2.96
N HIS A 21 -3.57 4.98 3.92
CA HIS A 21 -2.24 5.54 4.16
C HIS A 21 -1.32 5.35 2.95
N ALA A 22 -1.26 4.14 2.37
CA ALA A 22 -0.43 3.84 1.20
C ALA A 22 -0.82 4.71 0.00
N LYS A 23 -2.12 4.90 -0.24
CA LYS A 23 -2.63 5.81 -1.29
C LYS A 23 -2.21 7.26 -1.07
N GLY A 24 -2.37 7.75 0.16
CA GLY A 24 -1.94 9.12 0.50
C GLY A 24 -0.44 9.31 0.29
N ARG A 25 0.39 8.36 0.73
CA ARG A 25 1.84 8.42 0.53
C ARG A 25 2.25 8.32 -0.93
N ALA A 26 1.56 7.51 -1.74
CA ALA A 26 1.81 7.42 -3.18
C ALA A 26 1.52 8.75 -3.88
N SER A 27 0.39 9.38 -3.58
CA SER A 27 0.04 10.69 -4.14
C SER A 27 1.06 11.75 -3.75
N THR A 28 1.52 11.79 -2.49
CA THR A 28 2.53 12.78 -2.06
C THR A 28 3.94 12.50 -2.61
N ARG A 29 4.38 11.24 -2.68
CA ARG A 29 5.78 10.89 -3.01
C ARG A 29 6.03 10.61 -4.48
N TYR A 30 5.03 10.08 -5.18
CA TYR A 30 5.11 9.64 -6.56
C TYR A 30 4.19 10.44 -7.48
N HIS A 31 3.45 11.42 -6.95
CA HIS A 31 2.43 12.17 -7.68
C HIS A 31 1.40 11.27 -8.41
N PHE A 32 1.18 10.07 -7.86
CA PHE A 32 0.37 9.03 -8.48
C PHE A 32 -0.79 8.61 -7.57
N VAL A 33 -1.99 8.52 -8.12
CA VAL A 33 -3.19 8.13 -7.38
C VAL A 33 -3.38 6.62 -7.48
N LEU A 34 -2.95 5.89 -6.44
CA LEU A 34 -3.16 4.44 -6.41
C LEU A 34 -4.65 4.07 -6.29
N THR A 35 -5.15 3.36 -7.28
CA THR A 35 -6.46 2.70 -7.22
C THR A 35 -6.39 1.44 -6.35
N ARG A 36 -7.54 0.78 -6.14
CA ARG A 36 -7.55 -0.52 -5.45
C ARG A 36 -6.91 -1.61 -6.31
N GLU A 37 -7.02 -1.48 -7.63
CA GLU A 37 -6.48 -2.42 -8.60
C GLU A 37 -4.96 -2.29 -8.66
N ASP A 38 -4.42 -1.07 -8.71
CA ASP A 38 -2.96 -0.84 -8.67
C ASP A 38 -2.32 -1.48 -7.44
N ILE A 39 -2.92 -1.30 -6.25
CA ILE A 39 -2.41 -1.92 -5.02
C ILE A 39 -2.40 -3.44 -5.15
N ARG A 40 -3.47 -4.02 -5.72
CA ARG A 40 -3.54 -5.47 -5.93
C ARG A 40 -2.48 -5.92 -6.93
N THR A 41 -2.26 -5.18 -8.00
CA THR A 41 -1.24 -5.45 -9.02
C THR A 41 0.15 -5.40 -8.41
N LEU A 42 0.50 -4.33 -7.69
CA LEU A 42 1.78 -4.19 -7.00
C LEU A 42 2.03 -5.32 -5.98
N VAL A 43 1.00 -5.71 -5.22
CA VAL A 43 1.09 -6.85 -4.29
C VAL A 43 1.34 -8.16 -5.04
N ARG A 44 0.65 -8.40 -6.15
CA ARG A 44 0.87 -9.58 -7.00
C ARG A 44 2.27 -9.59 -7.57
N MET A 45 2.78 -8.46 -8.08
CA MET A 45 4.15 -8.37 -8.58
C MET A 45 5.18 -8.73 -7.51
N ILE A 46 4.96 -8.33 -6.26
CA ILE A 46 5.80 -8.73 -5.13
C ILE A 46 5.68 -10.25 -4.86
N GLN A 47 4.47 -10.79 -4.84
CA GLN A 47 4.21 -12.21 -4.55
C GLN A 47 4.74 -13.14 -5.65
N ASP A 48 4.68 -12.71 -6.90
CA ASP A 48 5.16 -13.41 -8.09
C ASP A 48 6.69 -13.28 -8.28
N GLY A 49 7.37 -12.53 -7.41
CA GLY A 49 8.81 -12.28 -7.52
C GLY A 49 9.21 -11.34 -8.66
N LYS A 50 8.27 -10.58 -9.23
CA LYS A 50 8.50 -9.57 -10.29
C LYS A 50 9.07 -8.24 -9.77
N GLY A 51 9.54 -8.22 -8.52
CA GLY A 51 10.21 -7.09 -7.90
C GLY A 51 11.55 -7.51 -7.32
N ARG A 52 12.43 -6.54 -7.08
CA ARG A 52 13.69 -6.76 -6.37
C ARG A 52 13.44 -6.66 -4.86
N PHE A 53 13.67 -7.75 -4.15
CA PHE A 53 13.73 -7.71 -2.69
C PHE A 53 14.90 -6.82 -2.23
N ILE A 54 14.64 -5.89 -1.32
CA ILE A 54 15.66 -4.98 -0.76
C ILE A 54 16.11 -5.51 0.59
N GLU A 55 15.18 -5.60 1.54
CA GLU A 55 15.49 -6.03 2.91
C GLU A 55 14.24 -6.48 3.66
N LYS A 56 14.48 -7.21 4.75
CA LYS A 56 13.45 -7.60 5.72
C LYS A 56 13.49 -6.64 6.89
N GLN A 57 12.39 -5.92 7.15
CA GLN A 57 12.29 -5.04 8.32
C GLN A 57 11.86 -5.79 9.58
N SER A 58 11.05 -6.84 9.42
CA SER A 58 10.63 -7.71 10.52
C SER A 58 10.18 -9.06 9.98
N ASN A 59 9.78 -9.98 10.85
CA ASN A 59 9.25 -11.29 10.44
C ASN A 59 8.07 -11.20 9.46
N ARG A 60 7.31 -10.09 9.47
CA ARG A 60 6.16 -9.89 8.56
C ARG A 60 6.34 -8.80 7.50
N VAL A 61 7.23 -7.83 7.73
CA VAL A 61 7.37 -6.65 6.87
C VAL A 61 8.65 -6.74 6.04
N THR A 62 8.50 -6.53 4.74
CA THR A 62 9.60 -6.57 3.77
C THR A 62 9.58 -5.34 2.87
N ARG A 63 10.76 -4.92 2.40
CA ARG A 63 10.95 -3.83 1.45
C ARG A 63 11.27 -4.39 0.08
N TRP A 64 10.60 -3.85 -0.92
CA TRP A 64 10.70 -4.27 -2.31
C TRP A 64 10.86 -3.06 -3.22
N SER A 65 11.58 -3.24 -4.31
CA SER A 65 11.59 -2.32 -5.46
C SER A 65 10.83 -2.98 -6.60
N VAL A 66 9.82 -2.30 -7.15
CA VAL A 66 8.97 -2.83 -8.22
C VAL A 66 8.85 -1.77 -9.30
N GLU A 67 9.12 -2.14 -10.54
CA GLU A 67 8.88 -1.27 -11.69
C GLU A 67 7.40 -1.34 -12.08
N TYR A 68 6.71 -0.21 -12.06
CA TYR A 68 5.27 -0.12 -12.39
C TYR A 68 4.97 1.24 -13.01
N CYS A 69 4.34 1.23 -14.19
CA CYS A 69 4.09 2.43 -15.00
C CYS A 69 5.37 3.25 -15.23
N ASP A 70 6.45 2.60 -15.66
CA ASP A 70 7.77 3.22 -15.95
C ASP A 70 8.42 3.96 -14.77
N ILE A 71 7.92 3.70 -13.55
CA ILE A 71 8.43 4.26 -12.31
C ILE A 71 8.93 3.11 -11.43
N THR A 72 10.10 3.28 -10.83
CA THR A 72 10.60 2.34 -9.82
C THR A 72 10.01 2.66 -8.45
N TRP A 73 9.13 1.80 -7.96
CA TRP A 73 8.44 1.97 -6.67
C TRP A 73 9.17 1.24 -5.56
N ASN A 74 9.58 1.99 -4.53
CA ASN A 74 10.06 1.42 -3.28
C ASN A 74 8.89 1.19 -2.33
N LEU A 75 8.52 -0.07 -2.10
CA LEU A 75 7.32 -0.48 -1.40
C LEU A 75 7.62 -1.22 -0.10
N VAL A 76 6.75 -1.04 0.89
CA VAL A 76 6.75 -1.81 2.14
C VAL A 76 5.56 -2.75 2.14
N TYR A 77 5.83 -4.05 2.13
CA TYR A 77 4.83 -5.11 2.05
C TYR A 77 4.65 -5.82 3.40
N ASP A 78 3.41 -6.00 3.83
CA ASP A 78 3.01 -6.83 4.98
C ASP A 78 2.48 -8.18 4.48
N LYS A 79 3.25 -9.24 4.73
CA LYS A 79 2.91 -10.59 4.26
C LYS A 79 1.73 -11.24 4.99
N ILE A 80 1.40 -10.80 6.21
CA ILE A 80 0.26 -11.34 6.98
C ILE A 80 -1.04 -10.70 6.48
N ARG A 81 -1.01 -9.41 6.18
CA ARG A 81 -2.18 -8.65 5.71
C ARG A 81 -2.34 -8.64 4.19
N HIS A 82 -1.38 -9.22 3.46
CA HIS A 82 -1.31 -9.22 2.00
C HIS A 82 -1.56 -7.83 1.39
N THR A 83 -0.94 -6.80 1.96
CA THR A 83 -1.16 -5.41 1.57
C THR A 83 0.10 -4.58 1.68
N LEU A 84 0.13 -3.47 0.95
CA LEU A 84 1.14 -2.43 1.12
C LEU A 84 0.87 -1.63 2.40
N ILE A 85 1.93 -1.39 3.17
CA ILE A 85 1.92 -0.49 4.32
C ILE A 85 2.14 0.94 3.83
N THR A 86 3.19 1.17 3.02
CA THR A 86 3.58 2.50 2.54
C THR A 86 4.43 2.42 1.29
N CYS A 87 4.47 3.50 0.51
CA CYS A 87 5.38 3.68 -0.63
C CYS A 87 6.48 4.65 -0.18
N LEU A 88 7.73 4.21 -0.10
CA LEU A 88 8.89 4.98 0.34
C LEU A 88 9.30 6.02 -0.71
N PRO A 89 10.02 7.11 -0.37
CA PRO A 89 10.44 8.07 -1.39
C PRO A 89 11.38 7.40 -2.40
N LEU A 90 11.35 7.90 -3.65
CA LEU A 90 12.40 7.64 -4.60
C LEU A 90 13.71 8.10 -3.97
N LYS A 91 14.69 7.21 -3.87
CA LYS A 91 16.03 7.61 -3.42
C LYS A 91 16.56 8.50 -4.54
N LYS A 92 16.71 9.81 -4.28
CA LYS A 92 17.57 10.65 -5.13
C LYS A 92 18.99 10.21 -4.80
N GLU A 93 19.71 9.76 -5.82
CA GLU A 93 21.17 9.61 -5.75
C GLU A 93 21.82 10.98 -5.54
#